data_AF-A0A813KYQ1-F1
#
_entry.id   AF-A0A813KYQ1-F1
#
_cell.length_a   1.000
_cell.length_b   1.000
_cell.length_c   1.000
_cell.angle_alpha   90.00
_cell.angle_beta   90.00
_cell.angle_gamma   90.00
#
_symmetry.space_group_name_H-M   'P 1'
#
loop_
_entity.id
_entity.type
_entity.pdbx_description
1 polymer ?
#
loop_
_entity_poly.entity_id
_entity_poly.type
_entity_poly.pdbx_seq_one_letter_code
_entity_poly.pdbx_strand_id
1 'polypeptide(L)'
;MPPKNRSKTVVKKVAVERASDADLVDKQTLDLEFLSQVDSSSDEDAISKTFHFMSHGLSEGSREYVKASCLAVEQICEDDEGLLTMIKADGIEQMLAIIRYVPTADISPSLSEAVNAAAAALHRRAALWLEHVDEVDFHLLPEVLYVATWLGAEDEDVALHALGAIERFVLHAVENSTLLLESDGLEVLHRIIGAHRAPELVTEALMLLFRVCDLPPETIVGHVVKESGLIRTVVESMQHAPLNMRLQFAGLRLLALWARFRAPEVDPNIPSMSMNDVKDLIGLLKEARAMDVAQEVISNLQRSGLAHAASWMSVIALRLPESDPLPEVDETTEVLSRKPSKRGSLKKVSVDPRQLSK
;
A
#
# COMPACT_ATOMS: atom_id res chain seq x y z
N MET A 1 -25.39 -58.55 -9.03
CA MET A 1 -25.18 -58.66 -7.57
C MET A 1 -23.69 -58.55 -7.28
N PRO A 2 -23.18 -57.43 -6.75
CA PRO A 2 -21.78 -57.30 -6.33
C PRO A 2 -21.63 -57.53 -4.81
N PRO A 3 -20.41 -57.86 -4.32
CA PRO A 3 -20.18 -58.25 -2.94
C PRO A 3 -20.10 -57.02 -2.01
N LYS A 4 -20.68 -57.15 -0.81
CA LYS A 4 -20.64 -56.15 0.26
C LYS A 4 -19.25 -56.11 0.90
N ASN A 5 -18.48 -55.07 0.65
CA ASN A 5 -17.28 -54.73 1.42
C ASN A 5 -17.69 -54.18 2.80
N ARG A 6 -17.34 -54.90 3.86
CA ARG A 6 -17.45 -54.43 5.24
C ARG A 6 -16.14 -53.69 5.61
N SER A 7 -16.18 -52.36 5.62
CA SER A 7 -15.13 -51.54 6.25
C SER A 7 -15.09 -51.79 7.75
N LYS A 8 -13.92 -52.22 8.25
CA LYS A 8 -13.62 -52.27 9.68
C LYS A 8 -13.20 -50.87 10.14
N THR A 9 -14.06 -50.21 10.90
CA THR A 9 -13.70 -48.98 11.62
C THR A 9 -12.76 -49.35 12.76
N VAL A 10 -11.47 -49.03 12.61
CA VAL A 10 -10.49 -49.14 13.70
C VAL A 10 -10.63 -47.89 14.56
N VAL A 11 -11.32 -48.04 15.70
CA VAL A 11 -11.38 -47.00 16.74
C VAL A 11 -10.04 -47.01 17.48
N LYS A 12 -9.10 -46.15 17.06
CA LYS A 12 -7.90 -45.84 17.87
C LYS A 12 -8.37 -45.06 19.11
N LYS A 13 -8.39 -45.72 20.27
CA LYS A 13 -8.40 -45.03 21.57
C LYS A 13 -7.09 -44.26 21.70
N VAL A 14 -7.11 -42.97 21.41
CA VAL A 14 -6.01 -42.06 21.76
C VAL A 14 -6.20 -41.71 23.23
N ALA A 15 -5.31 -42.24 24.08
CA ALA A 15 -5.21 -41.81 25.46
C ALA A 15 -4.61 -40.40 25.45
N VAL A 16 -5.40 -39.40 25.82
CA VAL A 16 -4.92 -38.04 26.07
C VAL A 16 -4.32 -38.06 27.48
N GLU A 17 -3.02 -38.29 27.59
CA GLU A 17 -2.27 -38.04 28.82
C GLU A 17 -2.31 -36.55 29.12
N ARG A 18 -2.88 -36.17 30.27
CA ARG A 18 -2.85 -34.79 30.75
C ARG A 18 -1.43 -34.53 31.26
N ALA A 19 -0.71 -33.63 30.59
CA ALA A 19 0.56 -33.10 31.09
C ALA A 19 0.37 -32.56 32.51
N SER A 20 1.37 -32.74 33.38
CA SER A 20 1.30 -32.22 34.74
C SER A 20 1.52 -30.70 34.74
N ASP A 21 0.95 -29.99 35.71
CA ASP A 21 1.11 -28.53 35.82
C ASP A 21 2.59 -28.12 35.97
N ALA A 22 3.45 -29.00 36.50
CA ALA A 22 4.89 -28.76 36.59
C ALA A 22 5.57 -28.76 35.21
N ASP A 23 5.19 -29.70 34.33
CA ASP A 23 5.75 -29.78 32.97
C ASP A 23 5.39 -28.53 32.13
N LEU A 24 4.24 -27.91 32.40
CA LEU A 24 3.80 -26.68 31.74
C LEU A 24 4.61 -25.46 32.19
N VAL A 25 4.92 -25.35 33.48
CA VAL A 25 5.73 -24.25 34.04
C VAL A 25 7.18 -24.32 33.55
N ASP A 26 7.76 -25.54 33.52
CA ASP A 26 9.12 -25.75 33.00
C ASP A 26 9.21 -25.38 31.52
N LYS A 27 8.20 -25.74 30.72
CA LYS A 27 8.14 -25.35 29.31
C LYS A 27 8.05 -23.83 29.13
N GLN A 28 7.18 -23.15 29.88
CA GLN A 28 7.03 -21.70 29.78
C GLN A 28 8.32 -20.96 30.14
N THR A 29 9.06 -21.47 31.11
CA THR A 29 10.37 -20.91 31.50
C THR A 29 11.38 -21.04 30.36
N LEU A 30 11.46 -22.20 29.71
CA LEU A 30 12.34 -22.43 28.56
C LEU A 30 11.96 -21.57 27.35
N ASP A 31 10.67 -21.40 27.08
CA ASP A 31 10.18 -20.58 25.97
C ASP A 31 10.51 -19.08 26.20
N LEU A 32 10.39 -18.59 27.44
CA LEU A 32 10.79 -17.22 27.79
C LEU A 32 12.32 -17.03 27.77
N GLU A 33 13.09 -18.03 28.21
CA GLU A 33 14.55 -18.02 28.12
C GLU A 33 15.00 -17.96 26.66
N PHE A 34 14.37 -18.75 25.78
CA PHE A 34 14.60 -18.66 24.34
C PHE A 34 14.37 -17.25 23.81
N LEU A 35 13.21 -16.64 24.10
CA LEU A 35 12.89 -15.29 23.62
C LEU A 35 13.90 -14.23 24.10
N SER A 36 14.49 -14.41 25.29
CA SER A 36 15.51 -13.49 25.82
C SER A 36 16.88 -13.60 25.15
N GLN A 37 17.10 -14.68 24.38
CA GLN A 37 18.35 -14.95 23.66
C GLN A 37 18.24 -14.60 22.17
N VAL A 38 17.04 -14.24 21.67
CA VAL A 38 16.84 -13.86 20.28
C VAL A 38 17.34 -12.43 20.07
N ASP A 39 18.22 -12.26 19.10
CA ASP A 39 18.86 -10.99 18.73
C ASP A 39 19.04 -10.90 17.21
N SER A 40 19.77 -9.89 16.73
CA SER A 40 20.02 -9.68 15.30
C SER A 40 20.83 -10.78 14.60
N SER A 41 21.55 -11.61 15.36
CA SER A 41 22.33 -12.74 14.82
C SER A 41 21.54 -14.04 14.72
N SER A 42 20.28 -14.02 15.17
CA SER A 42 19.40 -15.17 15.16
C SER A 42 18.98 -15.56 13.74
N ASP A 43 18.80 -16.86 13.50
CA ASP A 43 18.40 -17.38 12.19
C ASP A 43 16.90 -17.22 11.89
N GLU A 44 16.52 -17.50 10.64
CA GLU A 44 15.13 -17.37 10.15
C GLU A 44 14.13 -18.22 10.95
N ASP A 45 14.56 -19.40 11.42
CA ASP A 45 13.75 -20.31 12.23
C ASP A 45 13.47 -19.72 13.62
N ALA A 46 14.49 -19.12 14.26
CA ALA A 46 14.34 -18.46 15.54
C ALA A 46 13.41 -17.24 15.45
N ILE A 47 13.56 -16.42 14.40
CA ILE A 47 12.67 -15.26 14.15
C ILE A 47 11.23 -15.73 13.94
N SER A 48 11.01 -16.74 13.09
CA SER A 48 9.68 -17.31 12.85
C SER A 48 9.05 -17.86 14.15
N LYS A 49 9.86 -18.50 14.98
CA LYS A 49 9.41 -19.01 16.29
C LYS A 49 9.03 -17.88 17.25
N THR A 50 9.71 -16.74 17.21
CA THR A 50 9.35 -15.53 17.99
C THR A 50 7.96 -15.02 17.62
N PHE A 51 7.64 -14.90 16.34
CA PHE A 51 6.30 -14.49 15.90
C PHE A 51 5.21 -15.53 16.20
N HIS A 52 5.56 -16.82 16.18
CA HIS A 52 4.68 -17.88 16.64
C HIS A 52 4.32 -17.71 18.12
N PHE A 53 5.30 -17.46 19.00
CA PHE A 53 5.05 -17.20 20.41
C PHE A 53 4.24 -15.93 20.64
N MET A 54 4.49 -14.87 19.88
CA MET A 54 3.70 -13.64 19.95
C MET A 54 2.23 -13.90 19.62
N SER A 55 1.97 -14.58 18.49
CA SER A 55 0.61 -14.92 18.03
C SER A 55 -0.12 -15.84 19.01
N HIS A 56 0.59 -16.85 19.52
CA HIS A 56 0.07 -17.76 20.55
C HIS A 56 -0.28 -16.99 21.82
N GLY A 57 0.62 -16.13 22.30
CA GLY A 57 0.42 -15.29 23.48
C GLY A 57 -0.78 -14.36 23.35
N LEU A 58 -1.02 -13.78 22.16
CA LEU A 58 -2.20 -12.97 21.89
C LEU A 58 -3.49 -13.81 21.95
N SER A 59 -3.47 -15.01 21.36
CA SER A 59 -4.65 -15.89 21.33
C SER A 59 -5.03 -16.46 22.70
N GLU A 60 -4.05 -16.75 23.55
CA GLU A 60 -4.27 -17.30 24.89
C GLU A 60 -4.37 -16.22 25.98
N GLY A 61 -4.10 -14.95 25.64
CA GLY A 61 -4.03 -13.85 26.60
C GLY A 61 -2.80 -13.90 27.51
N SER A 62 -1.73 -14.61 27.12
CA SER A 62 -0.47 -14.67 27.86
C SER A 62 0.35 -13.40 27.66
N ARG A 63 0.29 -12.50 28.66
CA ARG A 63 0.99 -11.21 28.63
C ARG A 63 2.51 -11.34 28.56
N GLU A 64 3.05 -12.38 29.17
CA GLU A 64 4.50 -12.60 29.27
C GLU A 64 5.08 -12.98 27.91
N TYR A 65 4.44 -13.89 27.18
CA TYR A 65 4.87 -14.26 25.84
C TYR A 65 4.82 -13.09 24.87
N VAL A 66 3.74 -12.31 24.89
CA VAL A 66 3.62 -11.14 23.99
C VAL A 66 4.73 -10.14 24.28
N LYS A 67 4.95 -9.79 25.55
CA LYS A 67 6.01 -8.83 25.92
C LYS A 67 7.40 -9.33 25.58
N ALA A 68 7.72 -10.59 25.90
CA ALA A 68 9.02 -11.17 25.60
C ALA A 68 9.26 -11.24 24.08
N SER A 69 8.23 -11.58 23.31
CA SER A 69 8.34 -11.60 21.84
C SER A 69 8.49 -10.20 21.25
N CYS A 70 7.80 -9.19 21.81
CA CYS A 70 7.97 -7.80 21.39
C CYS A 70 9.41 -7.32 21.63
N LEU A 71 9.97 -7.61 22.80
CA LEU A 71 11.35 -7.28 23.14
C LEU A 71 12.35 -7.97 22.21
N ALA A 72 12.12 -9.24 21.88
CA ALA A 72 12.94 -9.96 20.90
C ALA A 72 12.88 -9.30 19.51
N VAL A 73 11.71 -8.84 19.06
CA VAL A 73 11.58 -8.07 17.80
C VAL A 73 12.35 -6.76 17.87
N GLU A 74 12.29 -6.04 18.99
CA GLU A 74 13.08 -4.82 19.20
C GLU A 74 14.59 -5.11 19.10
N GLN A 75 15.06 -6.22 19.68
CA GLN A 75 16.46 -6.67 19.65
C GLN A 75 16.91 -7.08 18.23
N ILE A 76 16.07 -7.82 17.49
CA ILE A 76 16.32 -8.13 16.07
C ILE A 76 16.48 -6.84 15.25
N CYS A 77 15.71 -5.79 15.57
CA CYS A 77 15.77 -4.50 14.87
C CYS A 77 16.93 -3.58 15.31
N GLU A 78 17.88 -4.05 16.12
CA GLU A 78 19.04 -3.25 16.56
C GLU A 78 20.08 -3.03 15.47
N ASP A 79 20.09 -3.82 14.39
CA ASP A 79 20.97 -3.64 13.24
C ASP A 79 20.31 -4.10 11.91
N ASP A 80 21.06 -3.94 10.83
CA ASP A 80 20.58 -4.22 9.48
C ASP A 80 20.59 -5.72 9.15
N GLU A 81 21.47 -6.51 9.79
CA GLU A 81 21.54 -7.97 9.61
C GLU A 81 20.27 -8.64 10.15
N GLY A 82 19.83 -8.20 11.34
CA GLY A 82 18.57 -8.66 11.93
C GLY A 82 17.35 -8.27 11.09
N LEU A 83 17.32 -7.05 10.53
CA LEU A 83 16.26 -6.65 9.58
C LEU A 83 16.23 -7.55 8.34
N LEU A 84 17.38 -7.79 7.71
CA LEU A 84 17.46 -8.60 6.50
C LEU A 84 17.09 -10.06 6.76
N THR A 85 17.45 -10.61 7.92
CA THR A 85 17.05 -11.97 8.31
C THR A 85 15.55 -12.03 8.60
N MET A 86 14.99 -10.97 9.19
CA MET A 86 13.55 -10.85 9.40
C MET A 86 12.76 -10.74 8.09
N ILE A 87 13.29 -10.09 7.06
CA ILE A 87 12.71 -10.09 5.70
C ILE A 87 12.64 -11.51 5.14
N LYS A 88 13.73 -12.29 5.25
CA LYS A 88 13.76 -13.68 4.77
C LYS A 88 12.81 -14.61 5.52
N ALA A 89 12.55 -14.30 6.80
CA ALA A 89 11.65 -15.04 7.66
C ALA A 89 10.17 -14.61 7.55
N ASP A 90 9.80 -13.79 6.56
CA ASP A 90 8.45 -13.19 6.41
C ASP A 90 7.98 -12.49 7.71
N GLY A 91 8.92 -11.92 8.47
CA GLY A 91 8.67 -11.34 9.79
C GLY A 91 7.89 -10.02 9.70
N ILE A 92 8.06 -9.28 8.61
CA ILE A 92 7.35 -8.01 8.39
C ILE A 92 5.85 -8.26 8.27
N GLU A 93 5.41 -9.21 7.45
CA GLU A 93 3.99 -9.54 7.29
C GLU A 93 3.39 -10.08 8.56
N GLN A 94 4.14 -10.93 9.28
CA GLN A 94 3.69 -11.45 10.58
C GLN A 94 3.47 -10.32 11.57
N MET A 95 4.39 -9.36 11.64
CA MET A 95 4.24 -8.19 12.50
C MET A 95 3.03 -7.33 12.11
N LEU A 96 2.84 -7.06 10.82
CA LEU A 96 1.68 -6.30 10.32
C LEU A 96 0.36 -7.02 10.58
N ALA A 97 0.32 -8.34 10.43
CA ALA A 97 -0.85 -9.15 10.75
C ALA A 97 -1.21 -9.05 12.23
N ILE A 98 -0.20 -9.07 13.10
CA ILE A 98 -0.37 -8.90 14.55
C ILE A 98 -0.88 -7.50 14.88
N ILE A 99 -0.28 -6.44 14.34
CA ILE A 99 -0.72 -5.05 14.56
C ILE A 99 -2.19 -4.86 14.16
N ARG A 100 -2.60 -5.43 13.02
CA ARG A 100 -4.00 -5.35 12.55
C ARG A 100 -4.96 -6.16 13.42
N TYR A 101 -4.49 -7.21 14.07
CA TYR A 101 -5.28 -8.02 15.00
C TYR A 101 -5.52 -7.33 16.34
N VAL A 102 -4.52 -6.63 16.90
CA VAL A 102 -4.58 -6.04 18.25
C VAL A 102 -5.84 -5.19 18.51
N PRO A 103 -6.25 -4.24 17.63
CA PRO A 103 -7.46 -3.44 17.85
C PRO A 103 -8.75 -4.25 17.96
N THR A 104 -8.78 -5.46 17.38
CA THR A 104 -9.97 -6.30 17.30
C THR A 104 -10.13 -7.27 18.48
N ALA A 105 -9.07 -7.49 19.25
CA ALA A 105 -8.94 -8.65 20.13
C ALA A 105 -9.18 -8.36 21.63
N ASP A 106 -9.83 -7.24 21.98
CA ASP A 106 -10.11 -6.83 23.39
C ASP A 106 -8.89 -6.97 24.32
N ILE A 107 -7.71 -6.63 23.78
CA ILE A 107 -6.43 -6.83 24.46
C ILE A 107 -6.20 -5.70 25.46
N SER A 108 -5.56 -6.01 26.59
CA SER A 108 -5.18 -4.98 27.57
C SER A 108 -4.28 -3.90 26.97
N PRO A 109 -4.44 -2.61 27.36
CA PRO A 109 -3.67 -1.49 26.81
C PRO A 109 -2.14 -1.68 26.83
N SER A 110 -1.62 -2.25 27.92
CA SER A 110 -0.18 -2.48 28.07
C SER A 110 0.43 -3.51 27.09
N LEU A 111 -0.39 -4.39 26.50
CA LEU A 111 0.06 -5.28 25.43
C LEU A 111 0.00 -4.59 24.08
N SER A 112 -1.03 -3.77 23.84
CA SER A 112 -1.09 -2.93 22.64
C SER A 112 0.12 -2.00 22.57
N GLU A 113 0.50 -1.37 23.69
CA GLU A 113 1.71 -0.55 23.79
C GLU A 113 2.99 -1.34 23.44
N ALA A 114 3.13 -2.57 23.92
CA ALA A 114 4.30 -3.41 23.62
C ALA A 114 4.38 -3.81 22.14
N VAL A 115 3.25 -4.17 21.53
CA VAL A 115 3.18 -4.49 20.08
C VAL A 115 3.51 -3.25 19.26
N ASN A 116 2.98 -2.08 19.63
CA ASN A 116 3.27 -0.83 18.94
C ASN A 116 4.74 -0.39 19.09
N ALA A 117 5.37 -0.66 20.24
CA ALA A 117 6.79 -0.39 20.45
C ALA A 117 7.68 -1.26 19.54
N ALA A 118 7.40 -2.55 19.45
CA ALA A 118 8.07 -3.46 18.52
C ALA A 118 7.87 -3.03 17.05
N ALA A 119 6.66 -2.60 16.69
CA ALA A 119 6.36 -2.10 15.35
C ALA A 119 7.16 -0.83 15.01
N ALA A 120 7.25 0.09 15.97
CA ALA A 120 8.01 1.32 15.83
C ALA A 120 9.53 1.05 15.70
N ALA A 121 10.05 0.02 16.38
CA ALA A 121 11.43 -0.42 16.22
C ALA A 121 11.69 -0.94 14.80
N LEU A 122 10.79 -1.78 14.28
CA LEU A 122 10.82 -2.26 12.90
C LEU A 122 10.80 -1.11 11.89
N HIS A 123 9.85 -0.19 12.00
CA HIS A 123 9.74 0.95 11.07
C HIS A 123 10.99 1.82 11.11
N ARG A 124 11.50 2.14 12.30
CA ARG A 124 12.72 2.95 12.46
C ARG A 124 13.93 2.27 11.83
N ARG A 125 14.12 0.97 12.06
CA ARG A 125 15.21 0.21 11.48
C ARG A 125 15.08 0.15 9.96
N ALA A 126 13.88 -0.12 9.43
CA ALA A 126 13.62 -0.13 8.00
C ALA A 126 13.94 1.22 7.34
N ALA A 127 13.50 2.35 7.93
CA ALA A 127 13.79 3.69 7.43
C ALA A 127 15.31 3.97 7.43
N LEU A 128 16.01 3.66 8.53
CA LEU A 128 17.46 3.81 8.62
C LEU A 128 18.20 2.96 7.59
N TRP A 129 17.82 1.70 7.41
CA TRP A 129 18.43 0.84 6.41
C TRP A 129 18.22 1.41 5.00
N LEU A 130 16.98 1.78 4.64
CA LEU A 130 16.65 2.42 3.35
C LEU A 130 17.42 3.72 3.09
N GLU A 131 17.73 4.50 4.14
CA GLU A 131 18.58 5.69 4.03
C GLU A 131 20.00 5.35 3.55
N HIS A 132 20.54 4.21 4.00
CA HIS A 132 21.93 3.81 3.79
C HIS A 132 22.14 2.77 2.67
N VAL A 133 21.06 2.28 2.04
CA VAL A 133 21.18 1.40 0.86
C VAL A 133 22.03 2.09 -0.22
N ASP A 134 23.11 1.40 -0.60
CA ASP A 134 24.06 1.83 -1.63
C ASP A 134 23.40 1.82 -3.00
N GLU A 135 23.35 2.99 -3.64
CA GLU A 135 22.77 3.15 -4.97
C GLU A 135 23.49 2.39 -6.09
N VAL A 136 24.74 1.97 -5.85
CA VAL A 136 25.53 1.15 -6.78
C VAL A 136 25.13 -0.32 -6.67
N ASP A 137 24.73 -0.78 -5.48
CA ASP A 137 24.38 -2.18 -5.23
C ASP A 137 22.91 -2.46 -5.53
N PHE A 138 22.59 -2.54 -6.83
CA PHE A 138 21.24 -2.77 -7.30
C PHE A 138 20.70 -4.19 -6.99
N HIS A 139 21.52 -5.10 -6.45
CA HIS A 139 21.07 -6.45 -6.05
C HIS A 139 20.08 -6.41 -4.89
N LEU A 140 20.08 -5.33 -4.10
CA LEU A 140 19.18 -5.12 -2.98
C LEU A 140 17.81 -4.53 -3.39
N LEU A 141 17.58 -4.31 -4.70
CA LEU A 141 16.30 -3.79 -5.18
C LEU A 141 15.11 -4.64 -4.69
N PRO A 142 15.12 -5.99 -4.77
CA PRO A 142 13.98 -6.79 -4.33
C PRO A 142 13.61 -6.54 -2.86
N GLU A 143 14.61 -6.46 -1.98
CA GLU A 143 14.42 -6.17 -0.55
C GLU A 143 13.92 -4.75 -0.34
N VAL A 144 14.43 -3.76 -1.08
CA VAL A 144 13.95 -2.36 -1.03
C VAL A 144 12.47 -2.29 -1.42
N LEU A 145 12.09 -2.94 -2.53
CA LEU A 145 10.71 -2.96 -3.00
C LEU A 145 9.79 -3.71 -2.04
N TYR A 146 10.27 -4.80 -1.45
CA TYR A 146 9.54 -5.56 -0.45
C TYR A 146 9.24 -4.73 0.81
N VAL A 147 10.26 -4.07 1.37
CA VAL A 147 10.09 -3.17 2.53
C VAL A 147 9.16 -2.01 2.18
N ALA A 148 9.36 -1.38 1.03
CA ALA A 148 8.51 -0.29 0.55
C ALA A 148 7.04 -0.72 0.37
N THR A 149 6.80 -1.94 -0.12
CA THR A 149 5.46 -2.50 -0.33
C THR A 149 4.73 -2.71 0.99
N TRP A 150 5.40 -3.30 1.98
CA TRP A 150 4.76 -3.69 3.22
C TRP A 150 4.71 -2.55 4.25
N LEU A 151 5.82 -1.86 4.45
CA LEU A 151 5.96 -0.83 5.48
C LEU A 151 5.76 0.59 4.94
N GLY A 152 6.11 0.84 3.68
CA GLY A 152 5.93 2.17 3.06
C GLY A 152 4.46 2.59 2.91
N ALA A 153 3.50 1.69 3.04
CA ALA A 153 2.08 2.04 3.09
C ALA A 153 1.56 2.29 4.53
N GLU A 154 2.30 1.86 5.54
CA GLU A 154 1.90 1.91 6.95
C GLU A 154 2.57 3.07 7.69
N ASP A 155 3.76 3.48 7.25
CA ASP A 155 4.58 4.49 7.91
C ASP A 155 5.14 5.53 6.92
N GLU A 156 4.96 6.82 7.24
CA GLU A 156 5.36 7.94 6.38
C GLU A 156 6.88 8.07 6.26
N ASP A 157 7.62 7.83 7.35
CA ASP A 157 9.07 7.93 7.35
C ASP A 157 9.67 6.81 6.50
N VAL A 158 9.18 5.57 6.65
CA VAL A 158 9.62 4.45 5.81
C VAL A 158 9.33 4.73 4.34
N ALA A 159 8.14 5.26 4.02
CA ALA A 159 7.77 5.63 2.67
C ALA A 159 8.74 6.66 2.06
N LEU A 160 9.08 7.72 2.80
CA LEU A 160 9.98 8.76 2.32
C LEU A 160 11.38 8.20 2.04
N HIS A 161 11.92 7.36 2.92
CA HIS A 161 13.23 6.75 2.73
C HIS A 161 13.22 5.71 1.59
N ALA A 162 12.12 4.98 1.41
CA ALA A 162 11.94 4.07 0.28
C ALA A 162 11.93 4.83 -1.06
N LEU A 163 11.17 5.94 -1.15
CA LEU A 163 11.19 6.81 -2.32
C LEU A 163 12.60 7.34 -2.59
N GLY A 164 13.33 7.76 -1.55
CA GLY A 164 14.71 8.19 -1.66
C GLY A 164 15.65 7.10 -2.18
N ALA A 165 15.56 5.87 -1.66
CA ALA A 165 16.36 4.74 -2.12
C ALA A 165 16.11 4.41 -3.60
N ILE A 166 14.83 4.32 -3.99
CA ILE A 166 14.42 4.06 -5.38
C ILE A 166 14.89 5.21 -6.30
N GLU A 167 14.77 6.46 -5.86
CA GLU A 167 15.28 7.61 -6.62
C GLU A 167 16.79 7.52 -6.83
N ARG A 168 17.57 7.18 -5.80
CA ARG A 168 19.03 7.03 -5.95
C ARG A 168 19.38 5.93 -6.95
N PHE A 169 18.68 4.79 -6.93
CA PHE A 169 18.88 3.74 -7.94
C PHE A 169 18.58 4.21 -9.37
N VAL A 170 17.46 4.92 -9.56
CA VAL A 170 17.02 5.45 -10.87
C VAL A 170 18.01 6.51 -11.40
N LEU A 171 18.58 7.32 -10.51
CA LEU A 171 19.56 8.34 -10.86
C LEU A 171 20.96 7.76 -11.11
N HIS A 172 21.28 6.60 -10.54
CA HIS A 172 22.58 5.95 -10.74
C HIS A 172 22.75 5.43 -12.18
N ALA A 173 21.75 4.72 -12.71
CA ALA A 173 21.77 4.17 -14.06
C ALA A 173 20.37 4.09 -14.68
N VAL A 174 20.25 4.35 -15.98
CA VAL A 174 18.95 4.33 -16.68
C VAL A 174 18.39 2.90 -16.77
N GLU A 175 19.27 1.90 -16.85
CA GLU A 175 18.94 0.48 -16.86
C GLU A 175 18.20 0.06 -15.58
N ASN A 176 18.54 0.68 -14.44
CA ASN A 176 17.87 0.43 -13.17
C ASN A 176 16.39 0.82 -13.21
N SER A 177 16.02 1.87 -13.95
CA SER A 177 14.61 2.24 -14.15
C SER A 177 13.85 1.15 -14.90
N THR A 178 14.49 0.48 -15.88
CA THR A 178 13.85 -0.61 -16.62
C THR A 178 13.64 -1.82 -15.71
N LEU A 179 14.67 -2.22 -14.96
CA LEU A 179 14.58 -3.33 -14.01
C LEU A 179 13.57 -3.06 -12.88
N LEU A 180 13.47 -1.81 -12.43
CA LEU A 180 12.45 -1.36 -11.47
C LEU A 180 11.04 -1.56 -12.02
N LEU A 181 10.79 -1.23 -13.29
CA LEU A 181 9.50 -1.46 -13.94
C LEU A 181 9.18 -2.96 -14.07
N GLU A 182 10.18 -3.77 -14.42
CA GLU A 182 10.06 -5.24 -14.51
C GLU A 182 9.79 -5.89 -13.14
N SER A 183 10.24 -5.25 -12.05
CA SER A 183 10.07 -5.70 -10.66
C SER A 183 8.84 -5.10 -9.98
N ASP A 184 7.83 -4.69 -10.75
CA ASP A 184 6.57 -4.11 -10.24
C ASP A 184 6.75 -2.83 -9.41
N GLY A 185 7.81 -2.05 -9.64
CA GLY A 185 8.08 -0.80 -8.93
C GLY A 185 6.96 0.25 -9.06
N LEU A 186 6.18 0.24 -10.15
CA LEU A 186 5.00 1.10 -10.27
C LEU A 186 3.89 0.73 -9.28
N GLU A 187 3.69 -0.57 -9.00
CA GLU A 187 2.71 -1.04 -8.02
C GLU A 187 3.09 -0.53 -6.62
N VAL A 188 4.37 -0.60 -6.27
CA VAL A 188 4.91 -0.10 -5.01
C VAL A 188 4.66 1.40 -4.86
N LEU A 189 4.99 2.20 -5.89
CA LEU A 189 4.77 3.64 -5.88
C LEU A 189 3.27 3.99 -5.84
N HIS A 190 2.44 3.24 -6.56
CA HIS A 190 0.99 3.38 -6.53
C HIS A 190 0.45 3.14 -5.11
N ARG A 191 0.90 2.08 -4.44
CA ARG A 191 0.50 1.74 -3.08
C ARG A 191 0.89 2.83 -2.07
N ILE A 192 2.12 3.35 -2.16
CA ILE A 192 2.58 4.47 -1.31
C ILE A 192 1.68 5.70 -1.50
N ILE A 193 1.41 6.11 -2.75
CA ILE A 193 0.56 7.28 -3.03
C ILE A 193 -0.89 7.04 -2.56
N GLY A 194 -1.40 5.82 -2.72
CA GLY A 194 -2.75 5.47 -2.30
C GLY A 194 -2.95 5.48 -0.78
N ALA A 195 -1.91 5.12 -0.03
CA ALA A 195 -1.93 5.08 1.43
C ALA A 195 -1.75 6.47 2.07
N HIS A 196 -0.91 7.32 1.48
CA HIS A 196 -0.53 8.60 2.06
C HIS A 196 -1.28 9.78 1.46
N ARG A 197 -1.70 10.73 2.32
CA ARG A 197 -2.40 11.96 1.90
C ARG A 197 -1.58 13.23 2.12
N ALA A 198 -0.39 13.12 2.71
CA ALA A 198 0.54 14.23 2.90
C ALA A 198 1.00 14.75 1.52
N PRO A 199 0.69 16.01 1.15
CA PRO A 199 1.01 16.53 -0.18
C PRO A 199 2.51 16.52 -0.50
N GLU A 200 3.36 16.65 0.51
CA GLU A 200 4.81 16.63 0.39
C GLU A 200 5.30 15.26 -0.09
N LEU A 201 4.96 14.18 0.63
CA LEU A 201 5.30 12.81 0.24
C LEU A 201 4.73 12.45 -1.13
N VAL A 202 3.46 12.76 -1.37
CA VAL A 202 2.82 12.48 -2.67
C VAL A 202 3.53 13.23 -3.79
N THR A 203 3.96 14.47 -3.55
CA THR A 203 4.75 15.23 -4.55
C THR A 203 6.05 14.50 -4.87
N GLU A 204 6.81 14.07 -3.87
CA GLU A 204 8.07 13.34 -4.09
C GLU A 204 7.84 12.03 -4.86
N ALA A 205 6.78 11.28 -4.52
CA ALA A 205 6.40 10.07 -5.24
C ALA A 205 6.02 10.34 -6.71
N LEU A 206 5.28 11.41 -7.00
CA LEU A 206 4.94 11.81 -8.37
C LEU A 206 6.16 12.26 -9.18
N MET A 207 7.13 12.93 -8.54
CA MET A 207 8.38 13.28 -9.20
C MET A 207 9.22 12.05 -9.52
N LEU A 208 9.28 11.08 -8.60
CA LEU A 208 9.94 9.80 -8.85
C LEU A 208 9.25 9.03 -9.97
N LEU A 209 7.92 8.92 -9.96
CA LEU A 209 7.15 8.33 -11.05
C LEU A 209 7.45 8.98 -12.39
N PHE A 210 7.54 10.31 -12.43
CA PHE A 210 7.92 11.02 -13.66
C PHE A 210 9.29 10.55 -14.17
N ARG A 211 10.29 10.42 -13.30
CA ARG A 211 11.63 9.99 -13.70
C ARG A 211 11.65 8.53 -14.17
N VAL A 212 11.00 7.64 -13.45
CA VAL A 212 10.87 6.22 -13.81
C VAL A 212 10.15 6.06 -15.15
N CYS A 213 9.15 6.90 -15.42
CA CYS A 213 8.36 6.86 -16.65
C CYS A 213 8.98 7.64 -17.83
N ASP A 214 10.06 8.40 -17.66
CA ASP A 214 10.71 9.18 -18.73
C ASP A 214 11.65 8.29 -19.57
N LEU A 215 11.15 7.11 -19.93
CA LEU A 215 11.78 6.10 -20.79
C LEU A 215 11.05 6.05 -22.16
N PRO A 216 11.62 5.36 -23.16
CA PRO A 216 10.94 5.13 -24.42
C PRO A 216 9.55 4.49 -24.22
N PRO A 217 8.52 4.87 -25.02
CA PRO A 217 7.15 4.38 -24.87
C PRO A 217 7.04 2.85 -24.87
N GLU A 218 7.89 2.19 -25.66
CA GLU A 218 7.95 0.73 -25.81
C GLU A 218 8.26 0.02 -24.49
N THR A 219 8.99 0.70 -23.59
CA THR A 219 9.38 0.18 -22.27
C THR A 219 8.32 0.45 -21.20
N ILE A 220 7.63 1.59 -21.25
CA ILE A 220 6.81 2.07 -20.12
C ILE A 220 5.30 1.83 -20.30
N VAL A 221 4.76 1.90 -21.52
CA VAL A 221 3.31 1.93 -21.75
C VAL A 221 2.63 0.68 -21.19
N GLY A 222 3.18 -0.51 -21.45
CA GLY A 222 2.63 -1.77 -20.95
C GLY A 222 2.54 -1.83 -19.43
N HIS A 223 3.55 -1.29 -18.72
CA HIS A 223 3.55 -1.26 -17.25
C HIS A 223 2.53 -0.26 -16.70
N VAL A 224 2.38 0.92 -17.30
CA VAL A 224 1.37 1.91 -16.88
C VAL A 224 -0.05 1.40 -17.14
N VAL A 225 -0.28 0.70 -18.25
CA VAL A 225 -1.58 0.09 -18.56
C VAL A 225 -1.88 -1.07 -17.60
N LYS A 226 -0.89 -1.93 -17.31
CA LYS A 226 -1.01 -2.97 -16.28
C LYS A 226 -1.44 -2.35 -14.96
N GLU A 227 -0.85 -1.21 -14.61
CA GLU A 227 -1.14 -0.48 -13.38
C GLU A 227 -2.16 0.66 -13.56
N SER A 228 -3.24 0.36 -14.29
CA SER A 228 -4.28 1.32 -14.71
C SER A 228 -4.87 2.20 -13.60
N GLY A 229 -4.95 1.69 -12.36
CA GLY A 229 -5.45 2.44 -11.21
C GLY A 229 -4.58 3.65 -10.85
N LEU A 230 -3.30 3.63 -11.20
CA LEU A 230 -2.34 4.68 -10.87
C LEU A 230 -2.76 6.04 -11.43
N ILE A 231 -3.23 6.10 -12.68
CA ILE A 231 -3.64 7.37 -13.33
C ILE A 231 -4.76 8.04 -12.53
N ARG A 232 -5.76 7.25 -12.13
CA ARG A 232 -6.85 7.74 -11.30
C ARG A 232 -6.35 8.23 -9.94
N THR A 233 -5.46 7.48 -9.30
CA THR A 233 -4.84 7.87 -8.02
C THR A 233 -4.07 9.18 -8.12
N VAL A 234 -3.36 9.44 -9.22
CA VAL A 234 -2.69 10.73 -9.48
C VAL A 234 -3.70 11.87 -9.56
N VAL A 235 -4.78 11.68 -10.33
CA VAL A 235 -5.84 12.68 -10.49
C VAL A 235 -6.54 12.97 -9.16
N GLU A 236 -6.93 11.93 -8.41
CA GLU A 236 -7.57 12.07 -7.10
C GLU A 236 -6.64 12.79 -6.10
N SER A 237 -5.35 12.44 -6.10
CA SER A 237 -4.35 13.11 -5.26
C SER A 237 -4.26 14.62 -5.53
N MET A 238 -4.27 15.01 -6.81
CA MET A 238 -4.33 16.42 -7.19
C MET A 238 -5.62 17.10 -6.69
N GLN A 239 -6.76 16.44 -6.81
CA GLN A 239 -8.04 17.00 -6.35
C GLN A 239 -8.11 17.17 -4.84
N HIS A 240 -7.41 16.33 -4.07
CA HIS A 240 -7.37 16.44 -2.61
C HIS A 240 -6.61 17.68 -2.10
N ALA A 241 -5.70 18.27 -2.90
CA ALA A 241 -4.95 19.47 -2.51
C ALA A 241 -4.90 20.54 -3.65
N PRO A 242 -6.04 21.16 -4.00
CA PRO A 242 -6.24 21.94 -5.24
C PRO A 242 -5.41 23.22 -5.35
N LEU A 243 -4.77 23.67 -4.28
CA LEU A 243 -3.91 24.86 -4.24
C LEU A 243 -2.44 24.54 -3.91
N ASN A 244 -2.10 23.27 -3.70
CA ASN A 244 -0.70 22.86 -3.54
C ASN A 244 -0.01 22.85 -4.92
N MET A 245 0.59 23.97 -5.30
CA MET A 245 1.19 24.14 -6.62
C MET A 245 2.26 23.10 -6.97
N ARG A 246 3.04 22.63 -5.99
CA ARG A 246 4.08 21.60 -6.21
C ARG A 246 3.43 20.29 -6.63
N LEU A 247 2.40 19.86 -5.89
CA LEU A 247 1.65 18.65 -6.20
C LEU A 247 0.93 18.77 -7.55
N GLN A 248 0.24 19.87 -7.79
CA GLN A 248 -0.47 20.10 -9.06
C GLN A 248 0.48 20.05 -10.26
N PHE A 249 1.68 20.62 -10.12
CA PHE A 249 2.68 20.65 -11.19
C PHE A 249 3.27 19.26 -11.43
N ALA A 250 3.60 18.53 -10.37
CA ALA A 250 4.13 17.17 -10.48
C ALA A 250 3.11 16.24 -11.16
N GLY A 251 1.85 16.28 -10.71
CA GLY A 251 0.77 15.48 -11.29
C GLY A 251 0.49 15.82 -12.75
N LEU A 252 0.34 17.11 -13.09
CA LEU A 252 0.11 17.52 -14.49
C LEU A 252 1.28 17.16 -15.41
N ARG A 253 2.52 17.28 -14.95
CA ARG A 253 3.69 16.87 -15.74
C ARG A 253 3.70 15.37 -16.00
N LEU A 254 3.34 14.55 -15.02
CA LEU A 254 3.25 13.10 -15.17
C LEU A 254 2.15 12.70 -16.15
N LEU A 255 0.94 13.26 -15.98
CA LEU A 255 -0.18 13.01 -16.91
C LEU A 255 0.16 13.46 -18.35
N ALA A 256 0.82 14.60 -18.51
CA ALA A 256 1.26 15.09 -19.81
C ALA A 256 2.43 14.29 -20.42
N LEU A 257 3.28 13.68 -19.59
CA LEU A 257 4.29 12.71 -20.03
C LEU A 257 3.58 11.50 -20.66
N TRP A 258 2.66 10.86 -19.96
CA TRP A 258 1.92 9.71 -20.48
C TRP A 258 1.09 10.04 -21.73
N ALA A 259 0.45 11.21 -21.77
CA ALA A 259 -0.31 11.64 -22.93
C ALA A 259 0.56 11.84 -24.20
N ARG A 260 1.87 12.10 -24.04
CA ARG A 260 2.79 12.29 -25.18
C ARG A 260 2.98 11.01 -26.00
N PHE A 261 2.76 9.84 -25.41
CA PHE A 261 2.92 8.55 -26.09
C PHE A 261 1.91 8.32 -27.21
N ARG A 262 0.92 9.21 -27.36
CA ARG A 262 -0.02 9.27 -28.50
C ARG A 262 0.63 9.68 -29.83
N ALA A 263 1.85 10.22 -29.82
CA ALA A 263 2.42 10.88 -30.99
C ALA A 263 2.57 9.92 -32.20
N PRO A 264 2.17 10.34 -33.41
CA PRO A 264 2.19 9.54 -34.64
C PRO A 264 3.61 9.31 -35.22
N GLU A 265 4.65 9.56 -34.43
CA GLU A 265 6.07 9.39 -34.82
C GLU A 265 6.63 8.02 -34.42
N VAL A 266 5.81 7.13 -33.88
CA VAL A 266 6.21 5.74 -33.70
C VAL A 266 6.36 5.12 -35.08
N ASP A 267 7.61 4.99 -35.52
CA ASP A 267 7.97 4.35 -36.77
C ASP A 267 7.22 3.01 -36.86
N PRO A 268 6.36 2.79 -37.87
CA PRO A 268 5.57 1.57 -38.00
C PRO A 268 6.44 0.31 -38.12
N ASN A 269 7.76 0.46 -38.28
CA ASN A 269 8.73 -0.62 -38.27
C ASN A 269 9.24 -1.02 -36.88
N ILE A 270 8.87 -0.31 -35.80
CA ILE A 270 9.22 -0.69 -34.42
C ILE A 270 8.21 -1.74 -33.95
N PRO A 271 8.56 -3.05 -33.93
CA PRO A 271 7.60 -4.13 -33.74
C PRO A 271 7.18 -4.34 -32.28
N SER A 272 7.69 -3.52 -31.35
CA SER A 272 7.64 -3.80 -29.92
C SER A 272 6.50 -3.14 -29.16
N MET A 273 5.80 -2.14 -29.73
CA MET A 273 4.69 -1.49 -29.03
C MET A 273 3.33 -1.92 -29.56
N SER A 274 2.52 -2.51 -28.68
CA SER A 274 1.12 -2.79 -28.96
C SER A 274 0.37 -1.47 -29.11
N MET A 275 -0.13 -1.19 -30.32
CA MET A 275 -1.01 -0.05 -30.58
C MET A 275 -2.28 -0.05 -29.69
N ASN A 276 -2.68 -1.23 -29.20
CA ASN A 276 -3.80 -1.34 -28.26
C ASN A 276 -3.43 -0.72 -26.91
N ASP A 277 -2.24 -0.96 -26.39
CA ASP A 277 -1.83 -0.50 -25.06
C ASP A 277 -1.74 1.03 -25.03
N VAL A 278 -1.24 1.66 -26.11
CA VAL A 278 -1.25 3.13 -26.24
C VAL A 278 -2.68 3.66 -26.25
N LYS A 279 -3.57 3.01 -27.01
CA LYS A 279 -4.98 3.40 -27.07
C LYS A 279 -5.64 3.26 -25.70
N ASP A 280 -5.34 2.18 -24.98
CA ASP A 280 -5.86 1.91 -23.65
C ASP A 280 -5.34 2.95 -22.66
N LEU A 281 -4.05 3.30 -22.69
CA LEU A 281 -3.48 4.39 -21.88
C LEU A 281 -4.20 5.72 -22.10
N ILE A 282 -4.46 6.10 -23.35
CA ILE A 282 -5.22 7.32 -23.66
C ILE A 282 -6.67 7.20 -23.19
N GLY A 283 -7.28 6.02 -23.31
CA GLY A 283 -8.59 5.73 -22.75
C GLY A 283 -8.64 5.94 -21.23
N LEU A 284 -7.65 5.43 -20.51
CA LEU A 284 -7.52 5.57 -19.05
C LEU A 284 -7.36 7.04 -18.63
N LEU A 285 -6.56 7.84 -19.36
CA LEU A 285 -6.44 9.28 -19.10
C LEU A 285 -7.77 10.03 -19.26
N LYS A 286 -8.57 9.64 -20.27
CA LYS A 286 -9.92 10.20 -20.47
C LYS A 286 -10.88 9.77 -19.38
N GLU A 287 -10.89 8.48 -19.04
CA GLU A 287 -11.74 7.92 -17.99
C GLU A 287 -11.47 8.56 -16.63
N ALA A 288 -10.19 8.79 -16.31
CA ALA A 288 -9.76 9.50 -15.12
C ALA A 288 -10.06 11.01 -15.16
N ARG A 289 -10.59 11.54 -16.28
CA ARG A 289 -10.92 12.95 -16.48
C ARG A 289 -9.73 13.89 -16.25
N ALA A 290 -8.53 13.46 -16.68
CA ALA A 290 -7.30 14.20 -16.47
C ALA A 290 -7.36 15.64 -17.01
N MET A 291 -7.98 15.85 -18.17
CA MET A 291 -8.17 17.18 -18.76
C MET A 291 -9.09 18.08 -17.91
N ASP A 292 -10.20 17.55 -17.40
CA ASP A 292 -11.14 18.33 -16.60
C ASP A 292 -10.47 18.82 -15.31
N VAL A 293 -9.69 17.96 -14.65
CA VAL A 293 -8.92 18.33 -13.47
C VAL A 293 -7.85 19.36 -13.80
N ALA A 294 -7.17 19.23 -14.95
CA ALA A 294 -6.22 20.25 -15.39
C ALA A 294 -6.88 21.64 -15.58
N GLN A 295 -8.08 21.68 -16.18
CA GLN A 295 -8.84 22.92 -16.34
C GLN A 295 -9.28 23.50 -15.00
N GLU A 296 -9.71 22.65 -14.06
CA GLU A 296 -10.04 23.08 -12.70
C GLU A 296 -8.84 23.70 -11.98
N VAL A 297 -7.66 23.06 -12.06
CA VAL A 297 -6.41 23.57 -11.49
C VAL A 297 -6.05 24.94 -12.08
N ILE A 298 -6.13 25.08 -13.41
CA ILE A 298 -5.87 26.35 -14.10
C ILE A 298 -6.85 27.43 -13.63
N SER A 299 -8.14 27.10 -13.54
CA SER A 299 -9.17 28.01 -13.05
C SER A 299 -8.94 28.43 -11.60
N ASN A 300 -8.56 27.49 -10.73
CA ASN A 300 -8.23 27.75 -9.33
C ASN A 300 -7.05 28.72 -9.21
N LEU A 301 -5.97 28.48 -9.96
CA LEU A 301 -4.80 29.38 -9.98
C LEU A 301 -5.16 30.77 -10.50
N GLN A 302 -5.98 30.88 -11.55
CA GLN A 302 -6.46 32.17 -12.06
C GLN A 302 -7.28 32.92 -10.99
N ARG A 303 -8.23 32.24 -10.34
CA ARG A 303 -9.07 32.82 -9.28
C ARG A 303 -8.25 33.26 -8.06
N SER A 304 -7.15 32.55 -7.77
CA SER A 304 -6.20 32.89 -6.70
C SER A 304 -5.20 33.99 -7.10
N GLY A 305 -5.29 34.58 -8.29
CA GLY A 305 -4.40 35.65 -8.75
C GLY A 305 -3.03 35.16 -9.23
N LEU A 306 -2.85 33.85 -9.44
CA LEU A 306 -1.61 33.23 -9.87
C LEU A 306 -1.59 33.02 -11.40
N ALA A 307 -1.87 34.10 -12.14
CA ALA A 307 -2.07 34.04 -13.60
C ALA A 307 -0.86 33.47 -14.37
N HIS A 308 0.36 33.76 -13.92
CA HIS A 308 1.58 33.22 -14.54
C HIS A 308 1.65 31.69 -14.38
N ALA A 309 1.41 31.17 -13.16
CA ALA A 309 1.39 29.72 -12.93
C ALA A 309 0.28 29.04 -13.73
N ALA A 310 -0.92 29.64 -13.79
CA ALA A 310 -2.03 29.13 -14.60
C ALA A 310 -1.68 29.03 -16.09
N SER A 311 -0.94 30.01 -16.63
CA SER A 311 -0.46 30.01 -18.02
C SER A 311 0.53 28.87 -18.29
N TRP A 312 1.44 28.60 -17.36
CA TRP A 312 2.36 27.46 -17.48
C TRP A 312 1.61 26.12 -17.44
N MET A 313 0.65 25.97 -16.52
CA MET A 313 -0.17 24.77 -16.42
C MET A 313 -1.02 24.53 -17.67
N SER A 314 -1.55 25.60 -18.29
CA SER A 314 -2.34 25.45 -19.52
C SER A 314 -1.51 24.89 -20.67
N VAL A 315 -0.26 25.32 -20.84
CA VAL A 315 0.65 24.77 -21.86
C VAL A 315 0.90 23.28 -21.65
N ILE A 316 1.03 22.83 -20.39
CA ILE A 316 1.18 21.40 -20.06
C ILE A 316 -0.13 20.65 -20.37
N ALA A 317 -1.27 21.21 -19.95
CA ALA A 317 -2.60 20.62 -20.13
C ALA A 317 -2.99 20.43 -21.59
N LEU A 318 -2.49 21.25 -22.52
CA LEU A 318 -2.72 21.10 -23.97
C LEU A 318 -2.30 19.74 -24.54
N ARG A 319 -1.44 18.99 -23.82
CA ARG A 319 -1.02 17.65 -24.22
C ARG A 319 -2.01 16.56 -23.81
N LEU A 320 -2.91 16.84 -22.89
CA LEU A 320 -3.87 15.86 -22.39
C LEU A 320 -4.95 15.58 -23.44
N PRO A 321 -5.49 14.35 -23.50
CA PRO A 321 -6.61 14.05 -24.36
C PRO A 321 -7.87 14.77 -23.89
N GLU A 322 -8.65 15.29 -24.82
CA GLU A 322 -9.96 15.87 -24.52
C GLU A 322 -10.88 14.81 -23.90
N SER A 323 -11.59 15.21 -22.84
CA SER A 323 -12.64 14.39 -22.22
C SER A 323 -13.77 14.14 -23.20
N ASP A 324 -14.30 12.92 -23.22
CA ASP A 324 -15.50 12.65 -24.00
C ASP A 324 -16.68 13.44 -23.37
N PRO A 325 -17.58 14.03 -24.18
CA PRO A 325 -18.72 14.75 -23.65
C PRO A 325 -19.54 13.82 -22.76
N LEU A 326 -19.88 14.30 -21.55
CA LEU A 326 -20.76 13.56 -20.67
C LEU A 326 -22.05 13.23 -21.45
N PRO A 327 -22.54 11.98 -21.41
CA PRO A 327 -23.81 11.66 -22.05
C PRO A 327 -24.84 12.65 -21.50
N GLU A 328 -25.49 13.40 -22.39
CA GLU A 328 -26.58 14.29 -22.01
C GLU A 328 -27.58 13.44 -21.23
N VAL A 329 -27.63 13.64 -19.91
CA VAL A 329 -28.62 12.99 -19.07
C VAL A 329 -29.93 13.61 -19.53
N ASP A 330 -30.64 12.89 -20.39
CA ASP A 330 -31.91 13.31 -20.94
C ASP A 330 -32.91 13.38 -19.78
N GLU A 331 -32.97 14.56 -19.13
CA GLU A 331 -33.82 14.88 -17.98
C GLU A 331 -35.31 14.60 -18.28
N THR A 332 -35.66 14.39 -19.54
CA THR A 332 -37.01 14.01 -19.97
C THR A 332 -37.40 12.57 -19.59
N THR A 333 -36.44 11.68 -19.28
CA THR A 333 -36.75 10.26 -18.99
C THR A 333 -37.00 9.98 -17.50
N GLU A 334 -36.48 10.81 -16.58
CA GLU A 334 -36.67 10.60 -15.12
C GLU A 334 -37.99 11.17 -14.57
N VAL A 335 -38.66 12.05 -15.33
CA VAL A 335 -39.95 12.64 -14.91
C VAL A 335 -41.13 11.68 -15.13
N LEU A 336 -41.00 10.66 -15.99
CA LEU A 336 -42.10 9.72 -16.31
C LEU A 336 -42.12 8.43 -15.47
N SER A 337 -41.13 8.18 -14.61
CA SER A 337 -41.08 6.96 -13.79
C SER A 337 -41.38 7.18 -12.29
N ARG A 338 -41.46 8.43 -11.81
CA ARG A 338 -41.95 8.74 -10.44
C ARG A 338 -43.48 8.68 -10.37
N LYS A 339 -44.05 7.47 -10.43
CA LYS A 339 -45.41 7.24 -9.92
C LYS A 339 -45.45 7.60 -8.44
N PRO A 340 -46.40 8.44 -7.97
CA PRO A 340 -46.57 8.71 -6.55
C PRO A 340 -47.04 7.43 -5.87
N SER A 341 -46.14 6.76 -5.15
CA SER A 341 -46.51 5.70 -4.21
C SER A 341 -47.41 6.31 -3.14
N LYS A 342 -48.63 5.79 -3.02
CA LYS A 342 -49.62 6.21 -2.03
C LYS A 342 -49.00 6.15 -0.64
N ARG A 343 -48.83 7.31 -0.01
CA ARG A 343 -48.56 7.46 1.43
C ARG A 343 -49.57 6.62 2.23
N GLY A 344 -49.09 5.52 2.80
CA GLY A 344 -49.76 4.89 3.93
C GLY A 344 -49.66 5.80 5.14
N SER A 345 -50.81 6.11 5.74
CA SER A 345 -50.92 6.91 6.96
C SER A 345 -50.12 6.29 8.11
N LEU A 346 -49.02 6.94 8.49
CA LEU A 346 -48.29 6.63 9.73
C LEU A 346 -49.14 7.09 10.92
N LYS A 347 -49.59 6.12 11.73
CA LYS A 347 -50.15 6.34 13.07
C LYS A 347 -49.08 7.02 13.94
N LYS A 348 -49.42 8.17 14.52
CA LYS A 348 -48.66 8.80 15.60
C LYS A 348 -48.61 7.84 16.81
N VAL A 349 -47.45 7.28 17.09
CA VAL A 349 -47.16 6.67 18.39
C VAL A 349 -46.59 7.77 19.28
N SER A 350 -47.37 8.18 20.27
CA SER A 350 -46.96 9.07 21.35
C SER A 350 -46.03 8.30 22.28
N VAL A 351 -44.75 8.64 22.30
CA VAL A 351 -43.77 8.10 23.27
C VAL A 351 -43.69 9.07 24.45
N ASP A 352 -43.91 8.53 25.65
CA ASP A 352 -43.95 9.24 26.93
C ASP A 352 -42.53 9.62 27.41
N PRO A 353 -42.21 10.90 27.71
CA PRO A 353 -40.85 11.35 28.04
C PRO A 353 -40.32 10.92 29.42
N ARG A 354 -40.99 10.03 30.16
CA ARG A 354 -40.61 9.68 31.54
C ARG A 354 -39.78 8.39 31.71
N GLN A 355 -39.25 7.81 30.63
CA GLN A 355 -38.44 6.58 30.71
C GLN A 355 -36.97 6.75 30.29
N LEU A 356 -36.27 7.75 30.84
CA LEU A 356 -34.80 7.77 30.83
C LEU A 356 -34.28 8.28 32.18
N SER A 357 -34.31 7.40 33.18
CA SER A 357 -33.43 7.47 34.34
C SER A 357 -33.10 6.05 34.79
N LYS A 358 -31.92 5.58 34.45
CA LYS A 358 -31.07 4.68 35.24
C LYS A 358 -29.69 4.59 34.62
#